data_AF-A0A5J6YV93-F1
#
_entry.id   AF-A0A5J6YV93-F1
#
_cell.length_a   1.000
_cell.length_b   1.000
_cell.length_c   1.000
_cell.angle_alpha   90.00
_cell.angle_beta   90.00
_cell.angle_gamma   90.00
#
_symmetry.space_group_name_H-M   'P 1'
#
loop_
_entity.id
_entity.type
_entity.pdbx_description
1 polymer ?
#
loop_
_entity_poly.entity_id
_entity_poly.type
_entity_poly.pdbx_seq_one_letter_code
_entity_poly.pdbx_strand_id
1 'polypeptide(L)'
;MLVTEDERSCRVCHQTKLLTLFPKNRPDGSRFFRCLDCQAESYKTRYHQDDRRRAFQIAYSMNGSVERRFPDLERLPPEQLVEIMMTTKTCRYCGLPNENSGRVFSLITSSRCPGRPPRPGNIALCCDRCNRAKWDSTEAEYLDWLREAAVRLTIGSKE
;
A
#
# COMPACT_ATOMS: atom_id res chain seq x y z
N MET A 1 -15.45 -20.57 30.51
CA MET A 1 -14.80 -21.34 29.43
C MET A 1 -13.58 -20.56 28.98
N LEU A 2 -12.38 -21.07 29.29
CA LEU A 2 -11.14 -20.50 28.75
C LEU A 2 -11.06 -20.91 27.28
N VAL A 3 -11.17 -19.95 26.37
CA VAL A 3 -10.85 -20.19 24.96
C VAL A 3 -9.34 -20.40 24.93
N THR A 4 -8.89 -21.64 24.79
CA THR A 4 -7.49 -21.92 24.52
C THR A 4 -7.18 -21.30 23.16
N GLU A 5 -6.36 -20.26 23.14
CA GLU A 5 -5.92 -19.68 21.88
C GLU A 5 -5.13 -20.73 21.11
N ASP A 6 -5.58 -21.07 19.91
CA ASP A 6 -4.91 -22.06 19.08
C ASP A 6 -3.47 -21.62 18.76
N GLU A 7 -2.51 -22.51 19.01
CA GLU A 7 -1.08 -22.29 18.76
C GLU A 7 -0.57 -23.12 17.57
N ARG A 8 0.51 -22.65 16.95
CA ARG A 8 1.20 -23.35 15.86
C ARG A 8 2.68 -23.00 15.79
N SER A 9 3.51 -23.97 15.38
CA SER A 9 4.95 -23.76 15.13
C SER A 9 5.24 -23.20 13.74
N CYS A 10 6.09 -22.17 13.67
CA CYS A 10 6.56 -21.59 12.42
C CYS A 10 7.62 -22.48 11.76
N ARG A 11 7.50 -22.80 10.46
CA ARG A 11 8.47 -23.61 9.70
C ARG A 11 9.83 -22.94 9.45
N VAL A 12 9.96 -21.64 9.75
CA VAL A 12 11.17 -20.86 9.48
C VAL A 12 11.95 -20.59 10.76
N CYS A 13 11.31 -20.02 11.79
CA CYS A 13 11.98 -19.78 13.07
C CYS A 13 11.76 -20.89 14.10
N HIS A 14 10.93 -21.90 13.79
CA HIS A 14 10.61 -23.03 14.66
C HIS A 14 9.95 -22.68 16.01
N GLN A 15 9.62 -21.42 16.25
CA GLN A 15 8.89 -20.98 17.44
C GLN A 15 7.41 -21.31 17.35
N THR A 16 6.84 -21.79 18.46
CA THR A 16 5.39 -21.90 18.67
C THR A 16 4.82 -20.52 18.97
N LYS A 17 3.76 -20.15 18.24
CA LYS A 17 3.12 -18.84 18.31
C LYS A 17 1.60 -19.00 18.19
N LEU A 18 0.87 -18.02 18.72
CA LEU A 18 -0.58 -17.90 18.53
C LEU A 18 -0.93 -17.86 17.03
N LEU A 19 -2.05 -18.48 16.63
CA LEU A 19 -2.51 -18.47 15.24
C LEU A 19 -2.73 -17.06 14.67
N THR A 20 -3.00 -16.06 15.52
CA THR A 20 -3.12 -14.65 15.14
C THR A 20 -1.83 -14.07 14.57
N LEU A 21 -0.67 -14.68 14.88
CA LEU A 21 0.65 -14.32 14.36
C LEU A 21 1.00 -15.05 13.06
N PHE A 22 0.02 -15.68 12.42
CA PHE A 22 0.13 -16.25 11.08
C PHE A 22 -0.80 -15.53 10.10
N PRO A 23 -0.49 -15.53 8.79
CA PRO A 23 -1.39 -14.96 7.79
C PRO A 23 -2.75 -15.66 7.82
N LYS A 24 -3.83 -14.89 7.68
CA LYS A 24 -5.18 -15.46 7.50
C LYS A 24 -5.17 -16.42 6.31
N ASN A 25 -5.89 -17.53 6.45
CA ASN A 25 -6.01 -18.56 5.40
C ASN A 25 -6.33 -17.90 4.06
N ARG A 26 -5.48 -18.15 3.06
CA ARG A 26 -5.81 -17.79 1.69
C ARG A 26 -6.87 -18.77 1.15
N PRO A 27 -7.78 -18.31 0.27
CA PRO A 27 -8.79 -19.17 -0.35
C PRO A 27 -8.20 -20.34 -1.14
N ASP A 28 -6.95 -20.23 -1.57
CA ASP A 28 -6.19 -21.24 -2.31
C ASP A 28 -5.70 -22.42 -1.44
N GLY A 29 -6.01 -22.45 -0.14
CA GLY A 29 -5.58 -23.50 0.78
C GLY A 29 -4.08 -23.49 1.09
N SER A 30 -3.32 -22.52 0.57
CA SER A 30 -1.89 -22.41 0.84
C SER A 30 -1.66 -21.95 2.28
N ARG A 31 -1.50 -22.92 3.18
CA ARG A 31 -1.00 -22.67 4.54
C ARG A 31 0.48 -22.33 4.43
N PHE A 32 0.81 -21.06 4.25
CA PHE A 32 2.16 -20.62 4.54
C PHE A 32 2.38 -20.85 6.05
N PHE A 33 3.06 -21.95 6.41
CA PHE A 33 3.43 -22.25 7.80
C PHE A 33 4.53 -21.31 8.32
N ARG A 34 4.49 -20.03 7.94
CA ARG A 34 5.49 -19.01 8.25
C ARG A 34 4.77 -17.92 9.03
N CYS A 35 5.26 -17.58 10.22
CA CYS A 35 4.70 -16.49 11.01
C CYS A 35 4.88 -15.13 10.32
N LEU A 36 4.11 -14.13 10.74
CA LEU A 36 4.12 -12.78 10.18
C LEU A 36 5.52 -12.15 10.22
N ASP A 37 6.30 -12.38 11.28
CA ASP A 37 7.67 -11.86 11.41
C ASP A 37 8.59 -12.43 10.33
N CYS A 38 8.63 -13.77 10.21
CA CYS A 38 9.44 -14.43 9.19
C CYS A 38 8.95 -14.12 7.77
N GLN A 39 7.66 -13.86 7.59
CA GLN A 39 7.14 -13.39 6.31
C GLN A 39 7.61 -11.98 5.99
N ALA A 40 7.54 -11.06 6.95
CA ALA A 40 8.05 -9.71 6.82
C ALA A 40 9.54 -9.72 6.49
N GLU A 41 10.33 -10.52 7.19
CA GLU A 41 11.78 -10.63 6.95
C GLU A 41 12.10 -11.23 5.58
N SER A 42 11.37 -12.26 5.15
CA SER A 42 11.52 -12.80 3.81
C SER A 42 11.14 -11.81 2.73
N TYR A 43 10.15 -10.93 2.96
CA TYR A 43 9.81 -9.85 2.04
C TYR A 43 10.89 -8.77 2.02
N LYS A 44 11.43 -8.39 3.19
CA LYS A 44 12.58 -7.49 3.25
C LYS A 44 13.74 -8.07 2.45
N THR A 45 14.18 -9.29 2.74
CA THR A 45 15.30 -9.92 2.01
C THR A 45 15.05 -9.99 0.50
N ARG A 46 13.83 -10.37 0.07
CA ARG A 46 13.53 -10.56 -1.35
C ARG A 46 13.39 -9.27 -2.15
N TYR A 47 12.90 -8.19 -1.53
CA TYR A 47 12.50 -6.98 -2.25
C TYR A 47 13.28 -5.72 -1.83
N HIS A 48 14.05 -5.76 -0.74
CA HIS A 48 14.83 -4.61 -0.26
C HIS A 48 16.13 -4.40 -1.05
N GLN A 49 16.54 -5.37 -1.87
CA GLN A 49 17.75 -5.24 -2.70
C GLN A 49 17.46 -4.86 -4.16
N ASP A 50 16.18 -4.85 -4.56
CA ASP A 50 15.77 -4.61 -5.95
C ASP A 50 14.47 -3.79 -5.97
N ASP A 51 14.63 -2.48 -6.11
CA ASP A 51 13.51 -1.52 -6.10
C ASP A 51 12.52 -1.79 -7.25
N ARG A 52 13.01 -2.29 -8.40
CA ARG A 52 12.15 -2.63 -9.53
C ARG A 52 11.28 -3.86 -9.22
N ARG A 53 11.86 -4.92 -8.64
CA ARG A 53 11.08 -6.09 -8.19
C ARG A 53 10.08 -5.71 -7.10
N ARG A 54 10.44 -4.79 -6.20
CA ARG A 54 9.51 -4.27 -5.20
C ARG A 54 8.35 -3.52 -5.86
N ALA A 55 8.63 -2.66 -6.84
CA ALA A 55 7.59 -1.96 -7.59
C ALA A 55 6.61 -2.95 -8.27
N PHE A 56 7.13 -4.02 -8.90
CA PHE A 56 6.29 -5.07 -9.47
C PHE A 56 5.41 -5.74 -8.43
N GLN A 57 5.95 -6.09 -7.26
CA GLN A 57 5.17 -6.66 -6.17
C GLN A 57 4.00 -5.75 -5.76
N ILE A 58 4.25 -4.45 -5.62
CA ILE A 58 3.22 -3.46 -5.28
C ILE A 58 2.17 -3.40 -6.41
N ALA A 59 2.60 -3.32 -7.67
CA ALA A 59 1.72 -3.28 -8.84
C ALA A 59 0.79 -4.50 -8.89
N TYR A 60 1.31 -5.72 -8.71
CA TYR A 60 0.48 -6.93 -8.65
C TYR A 60 -0.49 -6.93 -7.47
N SER A 61 -0.03 -6.53 -6.28
CA SER A 61 -0.89 -6.45 -5.09
C SER A 61 -2.04 -5.48 -5.29
N MET A 62 -1.80 -4.38 -6.01
CA MET A 62 -2.81 -3.38 -6.32
C MET A 62 -3.82 -3.87 -7.34
N ASN A 63 -3.35 -4.44 -8.44
CA ASN A 63 -4.25 -5.05 -9.43
C ASN A 63 -5.16 -6.09 -8.77
N GLY A 64 -4.62 -6.96 -7.91
CA GLY A 64 -5.43 -7.91 -7.15
C GLY A 64 -6.39 -7.27 -6.12
N SER A 65 -6.15 -6.04 -5.67
CA SER A 65 -7.10 -5.29 -4.84
C SER A 65 -8.18 -4.59 -5.67
N VAL A 66 -7.82 -4.07 -6.85
CA VAL A 66 -8.77 -3.47 -7.80
C VAL A 66 -9.71 -4.54 -8.30
N GLU A 67 -9.19 -5.68 -8.77
CA GLU A 67 -9.97 -6.81 -9.27
C GLU A 67 -11.03 -7.28 -8.27
N ARG A 68 -10.67 -7.40 -6.99
CA ARG A 68 -11.62 -7.84 -5.95
C ARG A 68 -12.71 -6.81 -5.66
N ARG A 69 -12.41 -5.52 -5.80
CA ARG A 69 -13.35 -4.43 -5.49
C ARG A 69 -14.19 -4.03 -6.70
N PHE A 70 -13.65 -4.25 -7.90
CA PHE A 70 -14.19 -3.78 -9.17
C PHE A 70 -13.83 -4.77 -10.30
N PRO A 71 -14.49 -5.93 -10.36
CA PRO A 71 -14.15 -7.01 -11.29
C PRO A 71 -14.30 -6.63 -12.77
N ASP A 72 -15.18 -5.67 -13.06
CA ASP A 72 -15.48 -5.22 -14.43
C ASP A 72 -14.52 -4.13 -14.95
N LEU A 73 -13.51 -3.74 -14.15
CA LEU A 73 -12.56 -2.71 -14.54
C LEU A 73 -11.35 -3.30 -15.26
N GLU A 74 -11.01 -2.68 -16.39
CA GLU A 74 -9.78 -2.97 -17.11
C GLU A 74 -8.56 -2.70 -16.21
N ARG A 75 -7.64 -3.66 -16.19
CA ARG A 75 -6.41 -3.60 -15.40
C ARG A 75 -5.39 -2.75 -16.13
N LEU A 76 -4.60 -2.00 -15.38
CA LEU A 76 -3.37 -1.47 -15.94
C LEU A 76 -2.28 -2.54 -15.93
N PRO A 77 -1.50 -2.65 -17.03
CA PRO A 77 -0.33 -3.52 -17.06
C PRO A 77 0.59 -3.19 -15.87
N PRO A 78 1.08 -4.20 -15.11
CA PRO A 78 2.00 -4.00 -14.01
C PRO A 78 3.23 -3.16 -14.41
N GLU A 79 3.69 -3.29 -15.65
CA GLU A 79 4.82 -2.55 -16.22
C GLU A 79 4.58 -1.04 -16.22
N GLN A 80 3.36 -0.60 -16.56
CA GLN A 80 2.99 0.82 -16.54
C GLN A 80 2.95 1.36 -15.11
N LEU A 81 2.41 0.57 -14.18
CA LEU A 81 2.40 0.94 -12.76
C LEU A 81 3.82 1.05 -12.19
N VAL A 82 4.70 0.13 -12.57
CA VAL A 82 6.13 0.16 -12.21
C VAL A 82 6.80 1.39 -12.79
N GLU A 83 6.55 1.72 -14.06
CA GLU A 83 7.10 2.91 -14.68
C GLU A 83 6.68 4.19 -13.94
N ILE A 84 5.40 4.32 -13.60
CA ILE A 84 4.90 5.43 -12.78
C ILE A 84 5.61 5.48 -11.42
N MET A 85 5.76 4.34 -10.73
CA MET A 85 6.45 4.28 -9.43
C MET A 85 7.93 4.72 -9.51
N MET A 86 8.63 4.26 -10.55
CA MET A 86 10.08 4.50 -10.71
C MET A 86 10.39 5.90 -11.25
N THR A 87 9.48 6.53 -11.99
CA THR A 87 9.68 7.85 -12.58
C THR A 87 9.15 8.99 -11.71
N THR A 88 8.24 8.71 -10.79
CA THR A 88 7.70 9.74 -9.90
C THR A 88 8.75 10.16 -8.87
N LYS A 89 9.16 11.43 -8.93
CA LYS A 89 10.21 12.00 -8.07
C LYS A 89 9.70 12.49 -6.72
N THR A 90 8.41 12.82 -6.61
CA THR A 90 7.84 13.47 -5.41
C THR A 90 6.41 13.03 -5.17
N CYS A 91 5.96 13.11 -3.92
CA CYS A 91 4.58 12.83 -3.55
C CYS A 91 3.66 13.83 -4.24
N ARG A 92 2.58 13.33 -4.87
CA ARG A 92 1.59 14.17 -5.54
C ARG A 92 0.99 15.25 -4.62
N TYR A 93 0.87 14.97 -3.32
CA TYR A 93 0.17 15.84 -2.37
C TYR A 93 1.10 16.72 -1.55
N CYS A 94 2.07 16.12 -0.85
CA CYS A 94 2.94 16.88 0.05
C CYS A 94 4.29 17.26 -0.56
N GLY A 95 4.58 16.84 -1.80
CA GLY A 95 5.85 17.14 -2.47
C GLY A 95 7.07 16.41 -1.90
N LEU A 96 6.91 15.58 -0.85
CA LEU A 96 8.00 14.82 -0.25
C LEU A 96 8.77 14.04 -1.34
N PRO A 97 10.10 14.07 -1.39
CA PRO A 97 10.88 13.30 -2.35
C PRO A 97 10.57 11.80 -2.25
N ASN A 98 10.41 11.16 -3.41
CA ASN A 98 10.50 9.72 -3.53
C ASN A 98 11.99 9.43 -3.72
N GLU A 99 12.65 8.83 -2.74
CA GLU A 99 14.08 8.50 -2.78
C GLU A 99 14.40 7.38 -3.80
N ASN A 100 13.62 7.26 -4.89
CA ASN A 100 13.67 6.26 -5.95
C ASN A 100 13.58 4.80 -5.49
N SER A 101 13.48 4.55 -4.19
CA SER A 101 13.30 3.21 -3.64
C SER A 101 11.83 2.76 -3.68
N GLY A 102 10.87 3.68 -3.90
CA GLY A 102 9.44 3.38 -3.93
C GLY A 102 8.89 2.80 -2.60
N ARG A 103 9.71 2.77 -1.55
CA ARG A 103 9.43 2.04 -0.30
C ARG A 103 8.32 2.63 0.53
N VAL A 104 8.05 3.92 0.36
CA VAL A 104 7.13 4.71 1.20
C VAL A 104 5.99 5.29 0.37
N PHE A 105 5.87 4.87 -0.89
CA PHE A 105 4.94 5.46 -1.84
C PHE A 105 3.89 4.44 -2.24
N SER A 106 2.65 4.82 -1.98
CA SER A 106 1.45 4.10 -2.38
C SER A 106 0.89 4.75 -3.64
N LEU A 107 0.57 3.96 -4.65
CA LEU A 107 -0.28 4.43 -5.74
C LEU A 107 -1.73 4.40 -5.25
N ILE A 108 -2.48 5.44 -5.60
CA ILE A 108 -3.91 5.55 -5.32
C ILE A 108 -4.65 6.04 -6.54
N THR A 109 -5.92 5.67 -6.66
CA THR A 109 -6.79 6.34 -7.62
C THR A 109 -7.10 7.74 -7.11
N SER A 110 -6.78 8.75 -7.91
CA SER A 110 -7.04 10.15 -7.61
C SER A 110 -8.55 10.41 -7.57
N SER A 111 -9.31 9.79 -8.48
CA SER A 111 -10.76 9.73 -8.42
C SER A 111 -11.24 8.50 -7.64
N ARG A 112 -11.90 8.70 -6.50
CA ARG A 112 -12.95 7.77 -6.04
C ARG A 112 -14.20 8.02 -6.88
N CYS A 113 -14.16 7.67 -8.16
CA CYS A 113 -15.38 7.44 -8.91
C CYS A 113 -15.70 5.95 -8.78
N PRO A 114 -16.69 5.54 -7.96
CA PRO A 114 -17.19 4.18 -8.01
C PRO A 114 -17.50 3.81 -9.47
N GLY A 115 -16.95 2.70 -9.95
CA GLY A 115 -17.20 2.20 -11.30
C GLY A 115 -16.38 2.81 -12.44
N ARG A 116 -15.37 3.66 -12.19
CA ARG A 116 -14.40 4.04 -13.24
C ARG A 116 -13.09 3.27 -13.14
N PRO A 117 -12.57 2.70 -14.25
CA PRO A 117 -11.32 1.96 -14.25
C PRO A 117 -10.14 2.84 -13.83
N PRO A 118 -9.14 2.27 -13.13
CA PRO A 118 -7.85 2.92 -13.04
C PRO A 118 -7.32 3.13 -14.46
N ARG A 119 -6.97 4.37 -14.76
CA ARG A 119 -6.33 4.82 -16.01
C ARG A 119 -5.07 5.55 -15.61
N PRO A 120 -4.02 5.61 -16.44
CA PRO A 120 -2.78 6.29 -16.06
C PRO A 120 -3.01 7.74 -15.61
N GLY A 121 -4.00 8.43 -16.21
CA GLY A 121 -4.37 9.80 -15.84
C GLY A 121 -5.19 9.97 -14.54
N ASN A 122 -5.66 8.90 -13.90
CA ASN A 122 -6.37 8.97 -12.62
C ASN A 122 -5.65 8.22 -11.49
N ILE A 123 -4.36 7.93 -11.68
CA ILE A 123 -3.51 7.33 -10.67
C ILE A 123 -2.53 8.38 -10.16
N ALA A 124 -2.50 8.54 -8.85
CA ALA A 124 -1.53 9.38 -8.17
C ALA A 124 -0.61 8.49 -7.34
N LEU A 125 0.71 8.67 -7.48
CA LEU A 125 1.65 8.14 -6.51
C LEU A 125 1.83 9.16 -5.37
N CYS A 126 1.69 8.71 -4.13
CA CYS A 126 1.84 9.55 -2.95
C CYS A 126 2.49 8.79 -1.80
N CYS A 127 3.05 9.51 -0.83
CA CYS A 127 3.63 8.86 0.33
C CYS A 127 2.55 8.20 1.22
N ASP A 128 2.93 7.18 2.00
CA ASP A 128 2.01 6.41 2.85
C ASP A 128 1.25 7.29 3.85
N ARG A 129 1.87 8.38 4.32
CA ARG A 129 1.21 9.36 5.20
C ARG A 129 0.06 10.05 4.49
N CYS A 130 0.26 10.53 3.27
CA CYS A 130 -0.79 11.16 2.47
C CYS A 130 -1.84 10.15 2.02
N ASN A 131 -1.44 8.93 1.65
CA ASN A 131 -2.39 7.86 1.34
C ASN A 131 -3.32 7.58 2.52
N ARG A 132 -2.75 7.42 3.73
CA ARG A 132 -3.52 7.18 4.95
C ARG A 132 -4.37 8.38 5.35
N ALA A 133 -3.87 9.60 5.21
CA ALA A 133 -4.63 10.81 5.54
C ALA A 133 -5.79 11.04 4.56
N LYS A 134 -5.58 10.78 3.27
CA LYS A 134 -6.64 10.88 2.26
C LYS A 134 -7.71 9.81 2.45
N TRP A 135 -7.31 8.58 2.81
CA TRP A 135 -8.19 7.42 3.10
C TRP A 135 -9.40 7.30 2.16
N ASP A 136 -10.54 7.88 2.56
CA ASP A 136 -11.81 7.86 1.86
C ASP A 136 -12.29 9.14 1.22
N SER A 137 -11.59 10.25 1.47
CA SER A 137 -11.83 11.51 0.80
C SER A 137 -11.56 11.41 -0.70
N THR A 138 -12.34 12.15 -1.47
CA THR A 138 -12.02 12.52 -2.85
C THR A 138 -10.71 13.31 -2.89
N GLU A 139 -10.08 13.40 -4.07
CA GLU A 139 -8.88 14.24 -4.22
C GLU A 139 -9.18 15.72 -3.92
N ALA A 140 -10.35 16.23 -4.31
CA ALA A 140 -10.76 17.61 -4.03
C ALA A 140 -10.86 17.88 -2.53
N GLU A 141 -11.63 17.07 -1.80
CA GLU A 141 -11.78 17.20 -0.34
C GLU A 141 -10.42 17.15 0.38
N TYR A 142 -9.54 16.24 -0.04
CA TYR A 142 -8.23 16.11 0.58
C TYR A 142 -7.31 17.30 0.29
N LEU A 143 -7.33 17.83 -0.94
CA LEU A 143 -6.57 19.03 -1.30
C LEU A 143 -7.08 20.28 -0.58
N ASP A 144 -8.39 20.41 -0.41
CA ASP A 144 -8.99 21.51 0.35
C ASP A 144 -8.60 21.42 1.82
N TRP A 145 -8.68 20.23 2.43
CA TRP A 145 -8.20 20.00 3.80
C TRP A 145 -6.72 20.32 3.99
N LEU A 146 -5.86 19.93 3.03
CA LEU A 146 -4.43 20.28 3.05
C LEU A 146 -4.22 21.81 2.97
N ARG A 147 -4.99 22.50 2.12
CA ARG A 147 -4.92 23.97 2.00
C ARG A 147 -5.29 24.64 3.32
N GLU A 148 -6.39 24.22 3.94
CA GLU A 148 -6.81 24.76 5.25
C GLU A 148 -5.77 24.48 6.35
N ALA A 149 -5.19 23.28 6.36
CA ALA A 149 -4.14 22.95 7.32
C ALA A 149 -2.91 23.85 7.14
N ALA A 150 -2.49 24.11 5.91
CA ALA A 150 -1.39 25.03 5.62
C ALA A 150 -1.72 26.45 6.10
N VAL A 151 -2.93 26.95 5.85
CA VAL A 151 -3.38 28.26 6.33
C VAL A 151 -3.31 28.35 7.86
N ARG A 152 -3.88 27.38 8.59
CA ARG A 152 -3.84 27.35 10.06
C ARG A 152 -2.42 27.40 10.61
N LEU A 153 -1.50 26.64 10.01
CA LEU A 153 -0.10 26.61 10.43
C LEU A 153 0.64 27.91 10.13
N THR A 154 0.35 28.57 9.00
CA THR A 154 0.99 29.86 8.67
C THR A 154 0.46 31.05 9.46
N ILE A 155 -0.82 31.04 9.86
CA ILE A 155 -1.42 32.10 10.67
C ILE A 155 -1.02 31.95 12.15
N GLY A 156 -1.04 30.72 12.69
CA GLY A 156 -0.65 30.46 14.08
C GLY A 156 0.84 30.56 14.39
N SER A 157 1.69 30.82 13.37
CA SER A 157 3.13 31.04 13.54
C SER A 157 3.51 32.53 13.65
N LYS A 158 2.51 33.43 13.74
CA LYS A 158 2.69 34.89 13.81
C LYS A 158 2.37 35.50 15.18
N GLU A 159 2.21 34.68 16.22
CA GLU A 159 2.16 35.09 17.63
C GLU A 159 3.46 34.69 18.34
#